data_AF-A0A662JXE7-F1
#
_entry.id   AF-A0A662JXE7-F1
#
_cell.length_a   1.000
_cell.length_b   1.000
_cell.length_c   1.000
_cell.angle_alpha   90.00
_cell.angle_beta   90.00
_cell.angle_gamma   90.00
#
_symmetry.space_group_name_H-M   'P 1'
#
loop_
_entity.id
_entity.type
_entity.pdbx_description
1 polymer ?
#
loop_
_entity_poly.entity_id
_entity_poly.type
_entity_poly.pdbx_seq_one_letter_code
_entity_poly.pdbx_strand_id
1 'polypeptide(L)'
;NIANIAGPIIGARLISLAGSLDKLARMPASTIQLLGAEKAFFRYKKEGGRPPKHGILFRHPLVSRTSYKKRGKIARLLADKIAIAAKADRYTGKLISDSLKEKIDLEVKRIRKT
;
A
#
# COMPACT_ATOMS: atom_id res chain seq x y z
N ASN A 1 -7.85 0.72 11.53
CA ASN A 1 -6.39 0.74 11.25
C ASN A 1 -6.05 1.28 9.87
N ILE A 2 -6.66 0.78 8.78
CA ILE A 2 -6.34 1.16 7.40
C ILE A 2 -6.44 2.69 7.20
N ALA A 3 -7.54 3.30 7.66
CA ALA A 3 -7.76 4.75 7.54
C ALA A 3 -6.66 5.57 8.23
N ASN A 4 -6.13 5.09 9.36
CA ASN A 4 -5.07 5.78 10.09
C ASN A 4 -3.72 5.70 9.37
N ILE A 5 -3.46 4.63 8.61
CA ILE A 5 -2.20 4.43 7.89
C ILE A 5 -2.24 5.08 6.50
N ALA A 6 -3.27 4.77 5.71
CA ALA A 6 -3.37 5.21 4.32
C ALA A 6 -4.10 6.55 4.16
N GLY A 7 -4.80 7.02 5.20
CA GLY A 7 -5.81 8.07 5.09
C GLY A 7 -7.19 7.50 4.71
N PRO A 8 -8.29 8.15 5.12
CA PRO A 8 -9.64 7.62 4.95
C PRO A 8 -10.03 7.44 3.48
N ILE A 9 -9.67 8.38 2.61
CA ILE A 9 -10.01 8.34 1.18
C ILE A 9 -9.30 7.19 0.46
N ILE A 10 -7.99 7.02 0.72
CA ILE A 10 -7.21 5.95 0.10
C ILE A 10 -7.64 4.59 0.67
N GLY A 11 -7.88 4.51 1.97
CA GLY A 11 -8.40 3.31 2.63
C GLY A 11 -9.74 2.85 2.03
N ALA A 12 -10.70 3.76 1.87
CA ALA A 12 -11.99 3.46 1.26
C ALA A 12 -11.82 2.96 -0.20
N ARG A 13 -10.94 3.61 -0.98
CA ARG A 13 -10.65 3.19 -2.36
C ARG A 13 -9.98 1.81 -2.42
N LEU A 14 -9.08 1.48 -1.49
CA LEU A 14 -8.46 0.15 -1.40
C LEU A 14 -9.51 -0.93 -1.15
N ILE A 15 -10.42 -0.68 -0.22
CA ILE A 15 -11.52 -1.61 0.09
C ILE A 15 -12.45 -1.76 -1.12
N SER A 16 -12.80 -0.65 -1.78
CA SER A 16 -13.62 -0.65 -2.98
C SER A 16 -12.99 -1.44 -4.13
N LEU A 17 -11.69 -1.24 -4.40
CA LEU A 17 -10.96 -1.98 -5.45
C LEU A 17 -10.80 -3.46 -5.12
N ALA A 18 -10.64 -3.80 -3.83
CA ALA A 18 -10.61 -5.20 -3.40
C ALA A 18 -12.01 -5.86 -3.39
N GLY A 19 -13.07 -5.07 -3.41
CA GLY A 19 -14.48 -5.49 -3.37
C GLY A 19 -15.04 -5.68 -1.96
N SER A 20 -14.21 -5.96 -0.96
CA SER A 20 -14.61 -5.97 0.45
C SER A 20 -13.39 -5.90 1.38
N LEU A 21 -13.63 -5.57 2.66
CA LEU A 21 -12.59 -5.61 3.68
C LEU A 21 -12.03 -7.03 3.87
N ASP A 22 -12.88 -8.06 3.78
CA ASP A 22 -12.47 -9.46 3.90
C ASP A 22 -11.50 -9.85 2.78
N LYS A 23 -11.83 -9.50 1.53
CA LYS A 23 -10.95 -9.73 0.37
C LYS A 23 -9.64 -8.98 0.55
N LEU A 24 -9.68 -7.70 0.94
CA LEU A 24 -8.49 -6.90 1.18
C LEU A 24 -7.57 -7.52 2.26
N ALA A 25 -8.14 -8.04 3.35
CA ALA A 25 -7.38 -8.67 4.43
C ALA A 25 -6.71 -10.00 4.02
N ARG A 26 -7.23 -10.68 2.99
CA ARG A 26 -6.65 -11.91 2.43
C ARG A 26 -5.60 -11.64 1.34
N MET A 27 -5.61 -10.46 0.72
CA MET A 27 -4.66 -10.12 -0.34
C MET A 27 -3.22 -10.05 0.18
N PRO A 28 -2.23 -10.51 -0.61
CA PRO A 28 -0.83 -10.28 -0.30
C PRO A 28 -0.48 -8.79 -0.52
N ALA A 29 0.57 -8.33 0.16
CA ALA A 29 1.02 -6.95 0.05
C ALA A 29 1.43 -6.55 -1.38
N SER A 30 1.97 -7.50 -2.17
CA SER A 30 2.30 -7.28 -3.59
C SER A 30 1.08 -6.94 -4.43
N THR A 31 -0.08 -7.56 -4.16
CA THR A 31 -1.34 -7.22 -4.83
C THR A 31 -1.85 -5.86 -4.36
N ILE A 32 -1.84 -5.60 -3.05
CA ILE A 32 -2.26 -4.32 -2.46
C ILE A 32 -1.44 -3.15 -3.03
N GLN A 33 -0.14 -3.36 -3.22
CA GLN A 33 0.76 -2.38 -3.84
C GLN A 33 0.30 -1.95 -5.23
N LEU A 34 -0.33 -2.86 -5.98
CA LEU A 34 -0.69 -2.69 -7.39
C LEU A 34 -2.18 -2.43 -7.63
N LEU A 35 -3.03 -2.41 -6.59
CA LEU A 35 -4.46 -2.11 -6.72
C LEU A 35 -4.67 -0.77 -7.44
N GLY A 36 -5.46 -0.77 -8.52
CA GLY A 36 -5.69 0.36 -9.42
C GLY A 36 -4.66 0.53 -10.55
N ALA A 37 -3.66 -0.35 -10.64
CA ALA A 37 -2.69 -0.42 -11.75
C ALA A 37 -2.81 -1.73 -12.55
N GLU A 38 -3.94 -2.43 -12.45
CA GLU A 38 -4.18 -3.74 -13.06
C GLU A 38 -3.96 -3.69 -14.57
N LYS A 39 -4.49 -2.66 -15.25
CA LYS A 39 -4.31 -2.48 -16.71
C LYS A 39 -2.83 -2.40 -17.09
N ALA A 40 -2.03 -1.64 -16.35
CA ALA A 40 -0.59 -1.50 -16.60
C ALA A 40 0.16 -2.79 -16.26
N PHE A 41 -0.24 -3.49 -15.19
CA PHE A 41 0.34 -4.75 -14.80
C PHE A 41 0.07 -5.87 -15.82
N PHE A 42 -1.17 -5.99 -16.29
CA PHE A 42 -1.54 -6.98 -17.30
C PHE A 42 -0.90 -6.68 -18.66
N ARG A 43 -0.79 -5.39 -19.04
CA ARG A 43 -0.01 -5.00 -20.21
C ARG A 43 1.44 -5.45 -20.08
N TYR A 44 2.10 -5.16 -18.96
CA TYR A 44 3.46 -5.63 -18.70
C TYR A 44 3.59 -7.15 -18.80
N LYS A 45 2.63 -7.90 -18.25
CA LYS A 45 2.65 -9.37 -18.31
C LYS A 45 2.50 -9.91 -19.73
N LYS A 46 1.77 -9.20 -20.61
CA LYS A 46 1.52 -9.61 -22.00
C LYS A 46 2.61 -9.15 -22.98
N GLU A 47 3.02 -7.89 -22.87
CA GLU A 47 3.87 -7.21 -23.84
C GLU A 47 5.31 -7.03 -23.33
N GLY A 48 5.57 -7.32 -22.05
CA GLY A 48 6.85 -7.05 -21.40
C GLY A 48 7.03 -5.58 -20.99
N GLY A 49 8.28 -5.16 -20.79
CA GLY A 49 8.62 -3.79 -20.39
C GLY A 49 8.83 -3.62 -18.88
N ARG A 50 8.51 -2.43 -18.35
CA ARG A 50 8.72 -2.11 -16.92
C ARG A 50 7.43 -2.31 -16.12
N PRO A 51 7.45 -3.11 -15.03
CA PRO A 51 6.26 -3.29 -14.21
C PRO A 51 5.87 -1.98 -13.49
N PRO A 52 4.57 -1.78 -13.22
CA PRO A 52 4.12 -0.66 -12.39
C PRO A 52 4.68 -0.79 -10.97
N LYS A 53 5.13 0.33 -10.39
CA LYS A 53 5.71 0.35 -9.03
C LYS A 53 4.65 0.48 -7.93
N HIS A 54 3.48 1.00 -8.27
CA HIS A 54 2.41 1.34 -7.34
C HIS A 54 1.12 1.60 -8.12
N GLY A 55 -0.02 1.22 -7.53
CA GLY A 55 -1.34 1.62 -7.98
C GLY A 55 -1.84 2.87 -7.26
N ILE A 56 -3.02 2.81 -6.63
CA ILE A 56 -3.62 3.96 -5.94
C ILE A 56 -2.80 4.51 -4.78
N LEU A 57 -1.87 3.71 -4.24
CA LEU A 57 -0.92 4.15 -3.21
C LEU A 57 -0.04 5.31 -3.68
N PHE A 58 0.08 5.56 -4.99
CA PHE A 58 0.77 6.74 -5.51
C PHE A 58 0.18 8.05 -4.98
N ARG A 59 -1.12 8.09 -4.67
CA ARG A 59 -1.79 9.27 -4.13
C ARG A 59 -1.41 9.57 -2.68
N HIS A 60 -0.78 8.61 -1.99
CA HIS A 60 -0.34 8.81 -0.61
C HIS A 60 0.84 9.82 -0.56
N PRO A 61 0.83 10.84 0.31
CA PRO A 61 1.87 11.87 0.36
C PRO A 61 3.29 11.32 0.51
N LEU A 62 3.47 10.23 1.27
CA LEU A 62 4.77 9.58 1.43
C LEU A 62 5.32 9.01 0.10
N VAL A 63 4.45 8.58 -0.81
CA VAL A 63 4.86 8.04 -2.11
C VAL A 63 5.03 9.16 -3.13
N SER A 64 4.04 10.04 -3.27
CA SER A 64 4.03 11.09 -4.30
C SER A 64 5.19 12.08 -4.15
N ARG A 65 5.49 12.49 -2.91
CA ARG A 65 6.56 13.43 -2.56
C ARG A 65 7.97 12.81 -2.55
N THR A 66 8.09 11.51 -2.81
CA THR A 66 9.39 10.82 -2.82
C THR A 66 9.96 10.75 -4.23
N SER A 67 11.30 10.74 -4.34
CA SER A 67 12.01 10.61 -5.62
C SER A 67 11.67 9.31 -6.35
N TYR A 68 11.63 9.36 -7.69
CA TYR A 68 11.17 8.26 -8.55
C TYR A 68 11.86 6.91 -8.29
N LYS A 69 13.16 6.93 -7.94
CA LYS A 69 13.94 5.72 -7.61
C LYS A 69 13.44 5.04 -6.32
N LYS A 70 12.99 5.83 -5.34
CA LYS A 70 12.60 5.38 -4.00
C LYS A 70 11.10 5.09 -3.85
N ARG A 71 10.26 5.60 -4.76
CA ARG A 71 8.79 5.41 -4.75
C ARG A 71 8.37 3.95 -4.62
N GLY A 72 9.02 3.04 -5.35
CA GLY A 72 8.71 1.60 -5.28
C GLY A 72 8.99 1.00 -3.90
N LYS A 73 10.07 1.42 -3.24
CA LYS A 73 10.42 0.96 -1.88
C LYS A 73 9.38 1.43 -0.86
N ILE A 74 8.98 2.70 -0.92
CA ILE A 74 7.96 3.25 -0.01
C ILE A 74 6.58 2.67 -0.29
N ALA A 75 6.19 2.49 -1.55
CA ALA A 75 4.91 1.87 -1.89
C ALA A 75 4.81 0.43 -1.36
N ARG A 76 5.89 -0.35 -1.45
CA ARG A 76 5.96 -1.70 -0.88
C ARG A 76 5.81 -1.68 0.64
N LEU A 77 6.60 -0.83 1.31
CA LEU A 77 6.51 -0.65 2.77
C LEU A 77 5.07 -0.30 3.20
N LEU A 78 4.42 0.64 2.51
CA LEU A 78 3.04 1.01 2.81
C LEU A 78 2.08 -0.15 2.59
N ALA A 79 2.20 -0.87 1.47
CA ALA A 79 1.36 -2.02 1.18
C ALA A 79 1.49 -3.12 2.23
N ASP A 80 2.71 -3.40 2.71
CA ASP A 80 2.97 -4.37 3.78
C ASP A 80 2.24 -3.98 5.08
N LYS A 81 2.32 -2.71 5.47
CA LYS A 81 1.69 -2.22 6.71
C LYS A 81 0.18 -2.11 6.58
N ILE A 82 -0.33 -1.77 5.39
CA ILE A 82 -1.76 -1.80 5.07
C ILE A 82 -2.29 -3.24 5.13
N ALA A 83 -1.54 -4.24 4.65
CA ALA A 83 -1.95 -5.64 4.72
C ALA A 83 -2.13 -6.10 6.17
N ILE A 84 -1.18 -5.75 7.05
CA ILE A 84 -1.26 -6.04 8.49
C ILE A 84 -2.45 -5.31 9.12
N ALA A 85 -2.63 -4.02 8.79
CA ALA A 85 -3.75 -3.23 9.28
C ALA A 85 -5.11 -3.77 8.82
N ALA A 86 -5.22 -4.24 7.58
CA ALA A 86 -6.44 -4.83 7.05
C ALA A 86 -6.79 -6.14 7.77
N LYS A 87 -5.78 -6.98 8.06
CA LYS A 87 -5.97 -8.19 8.87
C LYS A 87 -6.40 -7.87 10.30
N ALA A 88 -5.80 -6.87 10.93
CA ALA A 88 -6.21 -6.44 12.27
C ALA A 88 -7.65 -5.91 12.27
N ASP A 89 -7.99 -5.04 11.32
CA ASP A 89 -9.36 -4.50 11.18
C ASP A 89 -10.40 -5.61 10.94
N ARG A 90 -10.05 -6.67 10.19
CA ARG A 90 -10.98 -7.75 9.86
C ARG A 90 -11.10 -8.81 10.96
N TYR A 91 -9.98 -9.26 11.53
CA TYR A 91 -9.95 -10.47 12.36
C TYR A 91 -9.86 -10.20 13.86
N THR A 92 -9.25 -9.09 14.28
CA THR A 92 -9.01 -8.83 15.72
C THR A 92 -9.77 -7.63 16.26
N GLY A 93 -10.09 -6.64 15.40
CA GLY A 93 -10.66 -5.36 15.80
C GLY A 93 -9.73 -4.49 16.65
N LYS A 94 -8.49 -4.93 16.93
CA LYS A 94 -7.53 -4.19 17.75
C LYS A 94 -6.97 -3.01 16.98
N LEU A 95 -6.89 -1.84 17.63
CA LEU A 95 -6.23 -0.66 17.09
C LEU A 95 -4.71 -0.79 17.28
N ILE A 96 -3.97 -0.99 16.19
CA ILE A 96 -2.51 -1.16 16.15
C ILE A 96 -1.84 -0.10 15.26
N SER A 97 -2.57 0.94 14.86
CA SER A 97 -2.11 1.92 13.89
C SER A 97 -0.87 2.69 14.33
N ASP A 98 -0.70 2.91 15.63
CA ASP A 98 0.36 3.80 16.14
C ASP A 98 1.73 3.13 16.05
N SER A 99 1.83 1.88 16.52
CA SER A 99 3.04 1.05 16.33
C SER A 99 3.39 0.85 14.85
N LEU A 100 2.38 0.75 13.97
CA LEU A 100 2.63 0.61 12.53
C LEU A 100 3.12 1.92 11.92
N LYS A 101 2.59 3.07 12.34
CA LYS A 101 3.06 4.41 11.89
C LYS A 101 4.51 4.65 12.28
N GLU A 102 4.89 4.38 13.52
CA GLU A 102 6.27 4.51 13.98
C GLU A 102 7.23 3.70 13.11
N LYS A 103 6.88 2.44 12.81
CA LYS A 103 7.67 1.57 11.92
C LYS A 103 7.75 2.12 10.50
N ILE A 104 6.68 2.72 9.97
CA ILE A 104 6.69 3.36 8.65
C ILE A 104 7.65 4.54 8.66
N ASP A 105 7.58 5.41 9.68
CA ASP A 105 8.37 6.62 9.74
C ASP A 105 9.87 6.33 9.87
N LEU A 106 10.24 5.33 10.67
CA LEU A 106 11.62 4.84 10.79
C LEU A 106 12.17 4.35 9.45
N GLU A 107 11.42 3.49 8.76
CA GLU A 107 11.85 2.93 7.46
C GLU A 107 11.85 3.98 6.34
N VAL A 108 10.91 4.92 6.35
CA VAL A 108 10.90 6.04 5.40
C VAL A 108 12.12 6.93 5.60
N LYS A 109 12.50 7.23 6.84
CA LYS A 109 13.75 7.97 7.13
C LYS A 109 14.97 7.21 6.60
N ARG A 110 15.02 5.89 6.80
CA ARG A 110 16.11 5.03 6.27
C ARG A 110 16.19 5.08 4.75
N ILE A 111 15.08 4.86 4.05
CA ILE A 111 15.01 4.89 2.58
C ILE A 111 15.36 6.28 2.03
N ARG A 112 15.00 7.36 2.72
CA ARG A 112 15.35 8.73 2.32
C ARG A 112 16.85 9.01 2.42
N LYS A 113 17.56 8.37 3.35
CA LYS A 113 19.03 8.49 3.51
C LYS A 113 19.83 7.69 2.47
N THR A 114 19.32 6.56 1.98
CA THR A 114 19.98 5.72 0.95
C THR A 114 19.94 6.32 -0.44
#